data_AF-A0A956AY72-F1
#
_entry.id   AF-A0A956AY72-F1
#
_cell.length_a   1.000
_cell.length_b   1.000
_cell.length_c   1.000
_cell.angle_alpha   90.00
_cell.angle_beta   90.00
_cell.angle_gamma   90.00
#
_symmetry.space_group_name_H-M   'P 1'
#
loop_
_entity.id
_entity.type
_entity.pdbx_description
1 polymer ?
#
loop_
_entity_poly.entity_id
_entity_poly.type
_entity_poly.pdbx_seq_one_letter_code
_entity_poly.pdbx_strand_id
1 'polypeptide(L)' 'MSSVTIRELLEAGVHFGHQTSRWNPKMRPFIYGARNGI' A
#
# COMPACT_ATOMS: atom_id res chain seq x y z
N MET A 1 -10.66 10.47 -18.52
CA MET A 1 -9.90 9.88 -17.39
C MET A 1 -8.89 8.92 -17.98
N SER A 2 -7.63 8.98 -17.57
CA SER A 2 -6.62 7.98 -17.96
C SER A 2 -7.02 6.62 -17.40
N SER A 3 -7.06 5.60 -18.26
CA SER A 3 -7.43 4.24 -17.89
C SER A 3 -6.22 3.53 -17.28
N VAL A 4 -5.88 3.85 -16.03
CA VAL A 4 -4.87 3.09 -15.29
C VAL A 4 -5.53 1.88 -14.66
N THR A 5 -5.01 0.70 -14.94
CA THR A 5 -5.47 -0.58 -14.39
C THR A 5 -4.82 -0.86 -13.04
N ILE A 6 -5.47 -1.69 -12.22
CA ILE A 6 -4.89 -2.16 -10.94
C ILE A 6 -3.58 -2.90 -11.18
N ARG A 7 -3.47 -3.66 -12.28
CA ARG A 7 -2.27 -4.42 -12.60
C ARG A 7 -1.06 -3.51 -12.80
N GLU A 8 -1.22 -2.41 -13.54
CA GLU A 8 -0.15 -1.43 -13.75
C GLU A 8 0.30 -0.79 -12.43
N LEU A 9 -0.62 -0.51 -11.52
CA LEU A 9 -0.30 0.02 -10.18
C LEU A 9 0.48 -0.99 -9.32
N LEU A 10 0.11 -2.26 -9.40
CA LEU A 10 0.81 -3.33 -8.69
C LEU A 10 2.23 -3.50 -9.21
N GLU A 11 2.41 -3.52 -10.54
CA GLU A 11 3.73 -3.62 -11.18
C GLU A 11 4.61 -2.39 -10.87
N ALA A 12 4.02 -1.20 -10.75
CA ALA A 12 4.72 0.01 -10.31
C ALA A 12 5.04 0.06 -8.81
N GLY A 13 4.56 -0.90 -8.00
CA GLY A 13 4.90 -1.02 -6.58
C GLY A 13 4.16 -0.05 -5.64
N VAL A 14 3.05 0.57 -6.07
CA VAL A 14 2.36 1.60 -5.25
C VAL A 14 1.66 1.06 -4.00
N HIS A 15 1.53 -0.26 -3.89
CA HIS A 15 0.88 -0.95 -2.77
C HIS A 15 1.82 -1.17 -1.58
N PHE A 16 3.11 -0.87 -1.73
CA PHE A 16 4.06 -0.92 -0.62
C PHE A 16 3.95 0.35 0.24
N GLY A 17 3.83 0.14 1.55
CA GLY A 17 3.81 1.21 2.53
C GLY A 17 5.17 1.42 3.20
N HIS A 18 5.12 2.05 4.36
CA HIS A 18 6.27 2.15 5.25
C HIS A 18 6.32 0.95 6.20
N GLN A 19 7.43 0.78 6.92
CA GLN A 19 7.52 -0.21 7.99
C GLN A 19 6.42 -0.01 9.04
N THR A 20 5.96 -1.11 9.65
CA THR A 20 4.85 -1.13 10.62
C THR A 20 5.02 -0.16 11.80
N SER A 21 6.26 0.06 12.24
CA SER A 21 6.60 1.00 13.33
C SER A 21 6.35 2.47 13.00
N ARG A 22 6.25 2.82 11.72
CA ARG A 22 6.06 4.21 11.24
C ARG A 22 4.62 4.51 10.84
N TRP A 23 3.71 3.55 11.01
CA TRP A 23 2.33 3.71 10.57
C TRP A 23 1.59 4.75 11.41
N ASN A 24 0.83 5.60 10.72
CA ASN A 24 -0.16 6.43 11.39
C ASN A 24 -1.40 5.55 11.71
N PRO A 25 -1.85 5.47 12.98
CA PRO A 25 -3.01 4.66 13.36
C PRO A 25 -4.29 4.95 12.57
N LYS A 26 -4.46 6.19 12.07
CA LYS A 26 -5.61 6.58 11.25
C LYS A 26 -5.66 5.88 9.89
N MET A 27 -4.55 5.32 9.43
CA MET A 27 -4.47 4.60 8.15
C MET A 27 -4.96 3.16 8.24
N ARG A 28 -5.26 2.64 9.44
CA ARG A 28 -5.69 1.24 9.65
C ARG A 28 -6.82 0.78 8.71
N PRO A 29 -7.86 1.57 8.38
CA PRO A 29 -8.92 1.13 7.45
C PRO A 29 -8.46 0.92 6.00
N PHE A 30 -7.32 1.49 5.61
CA PHE A 30 -6.79 1.45 4.25
C PHE A 30 -5.63 0.47 4.09
N ILE A 31 -5.12 -0.07 5.19
CA ILE A 31 -4.01 -1.01 5.20
C ILE A 31 -4.57 -2.43 5.16
N TYR A 32 -4.17 -3.20 4.15
CA TYR A 32 -4.58 -4.59 4.01
C TYR A 32 -3.93 -5.51 5.06
N GLY A 33 -2.64 -5.31 5.36
CA GLY A 33 -1.90 -6.09 6.34
C GLY A 33 -0.40 -5.80 6.28
N ALA A 34 0.37 -6.49 7.12
CA ALA A 34 1.84 -6.41 7.14
C ALA A 34 2.47 -7.74 6.75
N ARG A 35 3.51 -7.72 5.92
CA ARG A 35 4.34 -8.88 5.57
C ARG A 35 5.81 -8.48 5.57
N ASN A 36 6.67 -9.28 6.19
CA ASN A 36 8.11 -8.99 6.31
C ASN A 36 8.42 -7.61 6.91
N GLY A 37 7.55 -7.10 7.79
CA GLY A 37 7.73 -5.82 8.49
C GLY A 37 7.32 -4.57 7.71
N ILE A 38 6.71 -4.72 6.53
CA ILE A 38 6.13 -3.65 5.71
C ILE A 38 4.64 -3.88 5.50
#